data_AF-A0AAU5RR04-F1
#
_entry.id   AF-A0AAU5RR04-F1
#
_cell.length_a   1.000
_cell.length_b   1.000
_cell.length_c   1.000
_cell.angle_alpha   90.00
_cell.angle_beta   90.00
_cell.angle_gamma   90.00
#
_symmetry.space_group_name_H-M   'P 1'
#
loop_
_entity.id
_entity.type
_entity.pdbx_description
1 polymer ?
#
loop_
_entity_poly.entity_id
_entity_poly.type
_entity_poly.pdbx_seq_one_letter_code
_entity_poly.pdbx_strand_id
1 'polypeptide(L)'
;MDRHRGTLAAAALLTLVCAACGSDPDNGADALKKACGGVLDSATIKEASENERFSRLHDVSKSEPYALAAKTILEEDHAAYVCEVAIRDAPVGGGKGLSIEFSPGQRSLFPEHEERSFSGCRAYKLGSDMQATTESGSASVYFHCKVKGREDSLTVTGEMNNELDLSVDTRFRVLFRSSEKMVKLLKCANAIDFPAPETMKPFPMDKD
;
A
#
# COMPACT_ATOMS: atom_id res chain seq x y z
N MET A 1 7.74 -35.81 -77.92
CA MET A 1 7.32 -36.28 -76.59
C MET A 1 8.04 -35.41 -75.59
N ASP A 2 7.45 -34.57 -74.74
CA ASP A 2 6.10 -34.14 -74.46
C ASP A 2 6.26 -32.90 -73.55
N ARG A 3 5.41 -31.88 -73.74
CA ARG A 3 4.72 -31.08 -72.70
C ARG A 3 5.50 -30.75 -71.39
N HIS A 4 5.63 -29.51 -70.92
CA HIS A 4 4.55 -28.56 -70.63
C HIS A 4 5.11 -27.18 -70.21
N ARG A 5 4.35 -26.14 -70.56
CA ARG A 5 4.32 -24.82 -69.92
C ARG A 5 4.11 -24.94 -68.41
N GLY A 6 4.72 -24.04 -67.64
CA GLY A 6 4.43 -23.90 -66.22
C GLY A 6 5.01 -22.61 -65.63
N THR A 7 4.35 -21.49 -65.90
CA THR A 7 4.41 -20.27 -65.08
C THR A 7 3.92 -20.61 -63.67
N LEU A 8 4.59 -20.17 -62.61
CA LEU A 8 4.04 -19.93 -61.25
C LEU A 8 5.18 -19.34 -60.39
N ALA A 9 5.24 -18.01 -60.26
CA ALA A 9 4.71 -17.26 -59.11
C ALA A 9 5.52 -17.51 -57.82
N ALA A 10 6.53 -16.66 -57.60
CA ALA A 10 7.22 -16.53 -56.33
C ALA A 10 6.30 -15.84 -55.31
N ALA A 11 5.59 -16.63 -54.50
CA ALA A 11 4.87 -16.13 -53.34
C ALA A 11 5.89 -15.96 -52.19
N ALA A 12 6.32 -14.72 -51.96
CA ALA A 12 7.03 -14.35 -50.75
C ALA A 12 6.05 -14.44 -49.56
N LEU A 13 6.12 -15.55 -48.82
CA LEU A 13 5.51 -15.67 -47.51
C LEU A 13 6.33 -14.85 -46.51
N LEU A 14 5.93 -13.59 -46.33
CA LEU A 14 6.30 -12.78 -45.18
C LEU A 14 5.74 -13.46 -43.92
N THR A 15 6.58 -14.20 -43.22
CA THR A 15 6.29 -14.67 -41.86
C THR A 15 6.28 -13.47 -40.93
N LEU A 16 5.10 -12.85 -40.76
CA LEU A 16 4.80 -12.00 -39.62
C LEU A 16 4.79 -12.88 -38.37
N VAL A 17 5.95 -13.03 -37.74
CA VAL A 17 6.04 -13.48 -36.36
C VAL A 17 5.65 -12.28 -35.50
N CYS A 18 4.35 -12.13 -35.25
CA CYS A 18 3.86 -11.29 -34.16
C CYS A 18 4.31 -11.91 -32.84
N ALA A 19 5.53 -11.59 -32.42
CA ALA A 19 5.93 -11.69 -31.02
C ALA A 19 5.23 -10.56 -30.25
N ALA A 20 3.91 -10.63 -30.13
CA ALA A 20 3.15 -9.87 -29.15
C ALA A 20 2.85 -10.80 -27.98
N CYS A 21 3.90 -11.19 -27.24
CA CYS A 21 3.75 -11.57 -25.85
C CYS A 21 3.50 -10.27 -25.06
N GLY A 22 2.27 -9.77 -25.14
CA GLY A 22 1.77 -8.86 -24.11
C GLY A 22 1.60 -9.72 -22.88
N SER A 23 2.51 -9.60 -21.91
CA SER A 23 2.29 -10.17 -20.58
C SER A 23 0.96 -9.65 -20.07
N ASP A 24 0.05 -10.55 -19.69
CA ASP A 24 -1.19 -10.15 -19.03
C ASP A 24 -0.84 -9.21 -17.87
N PRO A 25 -1.60 -8.12 -17.67
CA PRO A 25 -1.35 -7.20 -16.56
C PRO A 25 -1.41 -7.97 -15.24
N ASP A 26 -0.49 -7.66 -14.32
CA ASP A 26 -0.44 -8.30 -13.01
C ASP A 26 -1.79 -8.13 -12.30
N ASN A 27 -2.40 -9.23 -11.86
CA ASN A 27 -3.70 -9.23 -11.16
C ASN A 27 -3.59 -9.92 -9.79
N GLY A 28 -4.54 -9.65 -8.90
CA GLY A 28 -4.65 -10.33 -7.60
C GLY A 28 -3.38 -10.28 -6.78
N ALA A 29 -2.84 -11.47 -6.46
CA ALA A 29 -1.62 -11.61 -5.66
C ALA A 29 -0.41 -10.91 -6.28
N ASP A 30 -0.27 -10.94 -7.61
CA ASP A 30 0.91 -10.41 -8.28
C ASP A 30 0.83 -8.88 -8.36
N ALA A 31 -0.36 -8.32 -8.56
CA ALA A 31 -0.62 -6.88 -8.43
C ALA A 31 -0.22 -6.38 -7.03
N LEU A 32 -0.70 -7.06 -5.98
CA LEU A 32 -0.40 -6.73 -4.59
C LEU A 32 1.10 -6.80 -4.27
N LYS A 33 1.78 -7.88 -4.68
CA LYS A 33 3.22 -8.05 -4.42
C LYS A 33 4.05 -6.98 -5.12
N LYS A 34 3.71 -6.67 -6.37
CA LYS A 34 4.43 -5.70 -7.19
C LYS A 34 4.23 -4.28 -6.68
N ALA A 35 2.98 -3.85 -6.49
CA ALA A 35 2.66 -2.48 -6.09
C ALA A 35 3.18 -2.15 -4.69
N CYS A 36 3.12 -3.09 -3.75
CA CYS A 36 3.33 -2.78 -2.32
C CYS A 36 4.74 -3.11 -1.82
N GLY A 37 5.70 -3.32 -2.72
CA GLY A 37 7.13 -3.40 -2.39
C GLY A 37 7.48 -4.45 -1.33
N GLY A 38 6.72 -5.55 -1.28
CA GLY A 38 6.94 -6.68 -0.36
C GLY A 38 6.64 -6.40 1.13
N VAL A 39 5.68 -5.53 1.47
CA VAL A 39 5.17 -5.44 2.86
C VAL A 39 4.07 -6.45 3.19
N LEU A 40 3.42 -6.97 2.15
CA LEU A 40 2.40 -8.02 2.24
C LEU A 40 3.10 -9.38 2.29
N ASP A 41 2.91 -10.11 3.40
CA ASP A 41 3.38 -11.50 3.50
C ASP A 41 2.37 -12.49 2.88
N SER A 42 2.78 -13.75 2.77
CA SER A 42 1.92 -14.80 2.22
C SER A 42 0.61 -14.98 2.99
N ALA A 43 0.60 -14.78 4.31
CA ALA A 43 -0.61 -14.87 5.13
C ALA A 43 -1.60 -13.76 4.79
N THR A 44 -1.09 -12.53 4.61
CA THR A 44 -1.87 -11.35 4.20
C THR A 44 -2.44 -11.53 2.81
N ILE A 45 -1.64 -12.03 1.85
CA ILE A 45 -2.13 -12.32 0.50
C ILE A 45 -3.20 -13.41 0.51
N LYS A 46 -3.04 -14.42 1.37
CA LYS A 46 -4.04 -15.48 1.53
C LYS A 46 -5.35 -14.92 2.09
N GLU A 47 -5.30 -14.11 3.13
CA GLU A 47 -6.49 -13.45 3.70
C GLU A 47 -7.19 -12.55 2.67
N ALA A 48 -6.42 -11.73 1.94
CA ALA A 48 -6.94 -10.92 0.86
C ALA A 48 -7.64 -11.74 -0.24
N SER A 49 -7.17 -12.97 -0.50
CA SER A 49 -7.74 -13.86 -1.52
C SER A 49 -9.13 -14.41 -1.20
N GLU A 50 -9.59 -14.26 0.04
CA GLU A 50 -10.94 -14.64 0.47
C GLU A 50 -12.00 -13.62 0.04
N ASN A 51 -11.59 -12.39 -0.29
CA ASN A 51 -12.48 -11.34 -0.76
C ASN A 51 -12.82 -11.50 -2.26
N GLU A 52 -14.10 -11.35 -2.61
CA GLU A 52 -14.61 -11.51 -3.99
C GLU A 52 -13.94 -10.59 -5.03
N ARG A 53 -13.39 -9.46 -4.58
CA ARG A 53 -12.77 -8.44 -5.44
C ARG A 53 -11.31 -8.76 -5.74
N PHE A 54 -10.70 -9.74 -5.06
CA PHE A 54 -9.28 -10.06 -5.15
C PHE A 54 -8.82 -10.33 -6.59
N SER A 55 -9.57 -11.14 -7.35
CA SER A 55 -9.23 -11.48 -8.74
C SER A 55 -9.27 -10.28 -9.69
N ARG A 56 -9.95 -9.20 -9.30
CA ARG A 56 -10.08 -7.95 -10.06
C ARG A 56 -9.05 -6.91 -9.68
N LEU A 57 -8.21 -7.17 -8.69
CA LEU A 57 -7.13 -6.28 -8.32
C LEU A 57 -6.14 -6.15 -9.48
N HIS A 58 -5.71 -4.93 -9.76
CA HIS A 58 -4.67 -4.64 -10.75
C HIS A 58 -3.80 -3.48 -10.29
N ASP A 59 -2.53 -3.51 -10.68
CA ASP A 59 -1.57 -2.45 -10.43
C ASP A 59 -1.89 -1.23 -11.32
N VAL A 60 -2.01 -0.06 -10.70
CA VAL A 60 -2.25 1.21 -11.42
C VAL A 60 -0.96 2.01 -11.68
N SER A 61 0.21 1.47 -11.31
CA SER A 61 1.54 2.08 -11.49
C SER A 61 1.72 3.47 -10.88
N LYS A 62 0.81 3.89 -9.99
CA LYS A 62 0.91 5.14 -9.21
C LYS A 62 1.75 4.99 -7.94
N SER A 63 2.10 3.76 -7.58
CA SER A 63 2.92 3.47 -6.41
C SER A 63 4.35 3.96 -6.63
N GLU A 64 4.83 4.81 -5.74
CA GLU A 64 6.23 5.18 -5.63
C GLU A 64 7.01 4.08 -4.92
N PRO A 65 8.24 3.75 -5.38
CA PRO A 65 9.17 3.00 -4.55
C PRO A 65 9.40 3.74 -3.22
N TYR A 66 9.46 3.02 -2.11
CA TYR A 66 9.63 3.62 -0.78
C TYR A 66 10.78 4.64 -0.68
N ALA A 67 11.89 4.41 -1.39
CA ALA A 67 13.03 5.33 -1.39
C ALA A 67 12.70 6.68 -2.05
N LEU A 68 11.85 6.67 -3.09
CA LEU A 68 11.35 7.87 -3.72
C LEU A 68 10.33 8.57 -2.80
N ALA A 69 9.37 7.83 -2.24
CA ALA A 69 8.39 8.39 -1.30
C ALA A 69 9.06 9.05 -0.08
N ALA A 70 10.10 8.43 0.48
CA ALA A 70 10.88 9.03 1.58
C ALA A 70 11.55 10.35 1.15
N LYS A 71 12.02 10.43 -0.09
CA LYS A 71 12.59 11.66 -0.66
C LYS A 71 11.51 12.73 -0.81
N THR A 72 10.36 12.39 -1.39
CA THR A 72 9.18 13.26 -1.55
C THR A 72 8.77 13.87 -0.21
N ILE A 73 8.66 13.04 0.84
CA ILE A 73 8.35 13.49 2.20
C ILE A 73 9.42 14.44 2.76
N LEU A 74 10.71 14.14 2.56
CA LEU A 74 11.80 14.92 3.15
C LEU A 74 12.10 16.24 2.44
N GLU A 75 11.96 16.27 1.12
CA GLU A 75 12.41 17.37 0.26
C GLU A 75 11.25 18.24 -0.23
N GLU A 76 10.08 17.63 -0.45
CA GLU A 76 8.92 18.31 -1.03
C GLU A 76 7.79 18.55 0.00
N ASP A 77 7.90 17.96 1.20
CA ASP A 77 6.87 18.01 2.25
C ASP A 77 5.49 17.60 1.71
N HIS A 78 5.48 16.56 0.87
CA HIS A 78 4.30 16.09 0.14
C HIS A 78 3.97 14.63 0.48
N ALA A 79 2.69 14.30 0.36
CA ALA A 79 2.24 12.92 0.55
C ALA A 79 2.67 12.02 -0.61
N ALA A 80 2.97 10.75 -0.33
CA ALA A 80 3.42 9.79 -1.31
C ALA A 80 2.75 8.44 -1.12
N TYR A 81 2.25 7.86 -2.21
CA TYR A 81 1.67 6.52 -2.24
C TYR A 81 2.76 5.48 -2.46
N VAL A 82 2.98 4.58 -1.50
CA VAL A 82 3.97 3.49 -1.63
C VAL A 82 3.36 2.16 -2.09
N CYS A 83 2.04 2.14 -2.23
CA CYS A 83 1.22 1.01 -2.63
C CYS A 83 -0.14 1.56 -3.05
N GLU A 84 -0.54 1.30 -4.28
CA GLU A 84 -1.88 1.58 -4.78
C GLU A 84 -2.26 0.48 -5.78
N VAL A 85 -3.29 -0.28 -5.42
CA VAL A 85 -3.89 -1.34 -6.22
C VAL A 85 -5.36 -1.02 -6.37
N ALA A 86 -5.85 -0.98 -7.61
CA ALA A 86 -7.24 -0.67 -7.89
C ALA A 86 -8.05 -1.94 -8.19
N ILE A 87 -9.36 -1.84 -8.02
CA ILE A 87 -10.32 -2.85 -8.45
C ILE A 87 -10.74 -2.53 -9.89
N ARG A 88 -10.58 -3.50 -10.80
CA ARG A 88 -11.05 -3.38 -12.18
C ARG A 88 -12.56 -3.12 -12.20
N ASP A 89 -13.00 -2.27 -13.13
CA ASP A 89 -14.40 -1.89 -13.33
C ASP A 89 -15.04 -1.12 -12.16
N ALA A 90 -14.22 -0.60 -11.24
CA ALA A 90 -14.70 0.32 -10.21
C ALA A 90 -15.15 1.65 -10.84
N PRO A 91 -16.21 2.29 -10.32
CA PRO A 91 -16.63 3.62 -10.78
C PRO A 91 -15.50 4.65 -10.56
N VAL A 92 -15.45 5.67 -11.41
CA VAL A 92 -14.49 6.77 -11.29
C VAL A 92 -14.62 7.42 -9.90
N GLY A 93 -13.53 7.40 -9.13
CA GLY A 93 -13.50 7.90 -7.74
C GLY A 93 -13.79 6.86 -6.65
N GLY A 94 -14.07 5.60 -7.01
CA GLY A 94 -14.17 4.46 -6.08
C GLY A 94 -13.16 3.35 -6.37
N GLY A 95 -13.03 2.39 -5.45
CA GLY A 95 -12.38 1.11 -5.68
C GLY A 95 -10.85 1.11 -5.57
N LYS A 96 -10.28 1.79 -4.56
CA LYS A 96 -8.90 1.52 -4.16
C LYS A 96 -8.93 0.17 -3.44
N GLY A 97 -8.62 -0.91 -4.15
CA GLY A 97 -8.59 -2.25 -3.57
C GLY A 97 -7.71 -2.29 -2.31
N LEU A 98 -6.50 -1.76 -2.43
CA LEU A 98 -5.63 -1.50 -1.29
C LEU A 98 -4.71 -0.32 -1.62
N SER A 99 -4.56 0.63 -0.71
CA SER A 99 -3.56 1.68 -0.82
C SER A 99 -2.85 1.94 0.50
N ILE A 100 -1.57 2.31 0.43
CA ILE A 100 -0.79 2.81 1.56
C ILE A 100 -0.17 4.15 1.15
N GLU A 101 -0.51 5.19 1.88
CA GLU A 101 -0.03 6.56 1.72
C GLU A 101 0.80 6.96 2.95
N PHE A 102 1.85 7.75 2.74
CA PHE A 102 2.54 8.44 3.81
C PHE A 102 2.48 9.94 3.58
N SER A 103 2.07 10.69 4.60
CA SER A 103 1.93 12.15 4.52
C SER A 103 2.70 12.81 5.67
N PRO A 104 3.46 13.89 5.41
CA PRO A 104 4.10 14.66 6.46
C PRO A 104 3.11 15.64 7.11
N GLY A 105 3.47 16.14 8.30
CA GLY A 105 2.87 17.36 8.86
C GLY A 105 1.45 17.22 9.42
N GLN A 106 0.82 16.04 9.33
CA GLN A 106 -0.40 15.79 10.08
C GLN A 106 -0.08 15.82 11.59
N ARG A 107 -0.96 16.49 12.34
CA ARG A 107 -0.92 16.52 13.81
C ARG A 107 -1.74 15.32 14.29
N SER A 108 -1.16 14.53 15.21
CA SER A 108 -1.76 13.44 16.00
C SER A 108 -3.15 12.93 15.56
N LEU A 109 -3.29 11.62 15.35
CA LEU A 109 -4.58 10.99 14.95
C LEU A 109 -5.72 11.26 15.94
N PHE A 110 -5.38 11.44 17.21
CA PHE A 110 -6.25 11.93 18.27
C PHE A 110 -5.43 12.74 19.28
N PRO A 111 -6.02 13.68 20.04
CA PRO A 111 -5.29 14.44 21.05
C PRO A 111 -4.61 13.52 22.08
N GLU A 112 -3.35 13.78 22.47
CA GLU A 112 -2.58 12.89 23.37
C GLU A 112 -3.23 12.61 24.74
N HIS A 113 -4.05 13.55 25.21
CA HIS A 113 -4.79 13.46 26.47
C HIS A 113 -6.13 12.72 26.33
N GLU A 114 -6.51 12.37 25.10
CA GLU A 114 -7.75 11.69 24.79
C GLU A 114 -7.49 10.19 24.67
N GLU A 115 -7.99 9.44 25.66
CA GLU A 115 -7.84 7.98 25.73
C GLU A 115 -9.19 7.29 25.47
N ARG A 116 -9.81 7.60 24.32
CA ARG A 116 -11.15 7.08 23.97
C ARG A 116 -11.24 6.56 22.55
N SER A 117 -12.05 5.51 22.38
CA SER A 117 -12.51 5.02 21.08
C SER A 117 -13.99 5.40 20.87
N PHE A 118 -14.42 5.51 19.62
CA PHE A 118 -15.80 5.82 19.23
C PHE A 118 -16.39 4.70 18.37
N SER A 119 -17.72 4.67 18.21
CA SER A 119 -18.47 3.60 17.53
C SER A 119 -17.90 3.20 16.16
N GLY A 120 -17.32 4.15 15.41
CA GLY A 120 -16.69 3.91 14.10
C GLY A 120 -15.15 3.92 14.09
N CYS A 121 -14.49 4.44 15.13
CA CYS A 121 -13.05 4.65 15.17
C CYS A 121 -12.45 4.12 16.46
N ARG A 122 -11.51 3.18 16.35
CA ARG A 122 -10.74 2.69 17.49
C ARG A 122 -9.40 3.38 17.52
N ALA A 123 -9.04 3.95 18.66
CA ALA A 123 -7.76 4.61 18.88
C ALA A 123 -6.84 3.73 19.75
N TYR A 124 -5.55 3.79 19.45
CA TYR A 124 -4.51 3.00 20.10
C TYR A 124 -3.30 3.89 20.43
N LYS A 125 -2.80 3.78 21.65
CA LYS A 125 -1.50 4.35 22.05
C LYS A 125 -0.43 3.29 21.87
N LEU A 126 0.59 3.57 21.06
CA LEU A 126 1.65 2.61 20.76
C LEU A 126 2.90 2.80 21.62
N GLY A 127 2.99 3.91 22.36
CA GLY A 127 4.18 4.33 23.11
C GLY A 127 5.03 5.34 22.33
N SER A 128 5.97 6.02 23.00
CA SER A 128 6.87 7.01 22.37
C SER A 128 6.14 8.06 21.51
N ASP A 129 5.01 8.56 22.01
CA ASP A 129 4.12 9.54 21.36
C ASP A 129 3.57 9.08 20.00
N MET A 130 3.63 7.77 19.72
CA MET A 130 3.01 7.15 18.56
C MET A 130 1.55 6.77 18.82
N GLN A 131 0.77 6.90 17.78
CA GLN A 131 -0.66 6.67 17.80
C GLN A 131 -1.07 5.81 16.61
N ALA A 132 -2.14 5.07 16.76
CA ALA A 132 -2.79 4.39 15.65
C ALA A 132 -4.30 4.48 15.76
N THR A 133 -4.97 4.40 14.63
CA THR A 133 -6.42 4.32 14.55
C THR A 133 -6.86 3.26 13.56
N THR A 134 -8.08 2.75 13.76
CA THR A 134 -8.79 2.00 12.73
C THR A 134 -10.20 2.53 12.59
N GLU A 135 -10.63 2.75 11.36
CA GLU A 135 -11.99 3.10 10.98
C GLU A 135 -12.35 2.35 9.71
N SER A 136 -13.55 1.79 9.61
CA SER A 136 -14.17 1.17 8.41
C SER A 136 -13.24 0.93 7.21
N GLY A 137 -12.62 -0.25 7.13
CA GLY A 137 -11.73 -0.63 6.01
C GLY A 137 -10.33 -0.01 6.05
N SER A 138 -10.08 1.00 6.89
CA SER A 138 -8.82 1.72 6.99
C SER A 138 -8.08 1.48 8.32
N ALA A 139 -6.79 1.81 8.32
CA ALA A 139 -5.95 1.91 9.50
C ALA A 139 -4.93 3.03 9.29
N SER A 140 -4.62 3.78 10.34
CA SER A 140 -3.61 4.85 10.30
C SER A 140 -2.63 4.68 11.44
N VAL A 141 -1.37 5.07 11.22
CA VAL A 141 -0.33 5.13 12.23
C VAL A 141 0.40 6.45 12.13
N TYR A 142 0.61 7.07 13.27
CA TYR A 142 1.30 8.33 13.43
C TYR A 142 2.55 8.13 14.26
N PHE A 143 3.67 8.69 13.80
CA PHE A 143 4.93 8.67 14.53
C PHE A 143 5.74 9.94 14.30
N HIS A 144 6.53 10.29 15.32
CA HIS A 144 7.53 11.35 15.24
C HIS A 144 8.87 10.79 14.75
N CYS A 145 9.45 11.44 13.74
CA CYS A 145 10.74 11.12 13.17
C CYS A 145 11.72 12.29 13.38
N LYS A 146 12.70 12.09 14.26
CA LYS A 146 13.85 12.97 14.38
C LYS A 146 14.86 12.62 13.29
N VAL A 147 14.76 13.28 12.13
CA VAL A 147 15.62 12.99 10.98
C VAL A 147 17.09 13.29 11.32
N LYS A 148 17.99 12.32 11.09
CA LYS A 148 19.42 12.50 11.36
C LYS A 148 19.98 13.69 10.57
N GLY A 149 20.53 14.67 11.29
CA GLY A 149 21.13 15.86 10.69
C GLY A 149 20.16 17.00 10.40
N ARG A 150 18.91 16.91 10.86
CA ARG A 150 17.95 18.04 10.90
C ARG A 150 17.68 18.44 12.35
N GLU A 151 17.45 19.73 12.58
CA GLU A 151 17.10 20.26 13.90
C GLU A 151 15.63 19.95 14.24
N ASP A 152 14.73 20.16 13.27
CA ASP A 152 13.31 19.93 13.44
C ASP A 152 12.93 18.46 13.25
N SER A 153 12.00 17.99 14.10
CA SER A 153 11.37 16.69 13.94
C SER A 153 10.28 16.74 12.88
N LEU A 154 10.20 15.69 12.07
CA LEU A 154 9.13 15.46 11.11
C LEU A 154 8.03 14.60 11.76
N THR A 155 6.76 14.97 11.60
CA THR A 155 5.65 14.05 11.88
C THR A 155 5.26 13.31 10.60
N VAL A 156 4.97 12.03 10.74
CA VAL A 156 4.60 11.17 9.60
C VAL A 156 3.34 10.39 9.98
N THR A 157 2.34 10.45 9.12
CA THR A 157 1.18 9.55 9.17
C THR A 157 1.28 8.58 8.01
N GLY A 158 1.26 7.28 8.31
CA GLY A 158 0.98 6.24 7.34
C GLY A 158 -0.50 5.89 7.38
N GLU A 159 -1.18 5.91 6.26
CA GLU A 159 -2.59 5.52 6.13
C GLU A 159 -2.72 4.35 5.17
N MET A 160 -3.46 3.32 5.60
CA MET A 160 -3.87 2.20 4.78
C MET A 160 -5.38 2.27 4.55
N ASN A 161 -5.79 2.31 3.29
CA ASN A 161 -7.16 2.05 2.88
C ASN A 161 -7.25 0.64 2.30
N ASN A 162 -8.26 -0.12 2.70
CA ASN A 162 -8.43 -1.50 2.29
C ASN A 162 -9.90 -1.85 2.05
N GLU A 163 -10.18 -2.31 0.84
CA GLU A 163 -11.47 -2.85 0.40
C GLU A 163 -11.48 -4.39 0.30
N LEU A 164 -10.45 -5.07 0.84
CA LEU A 164 -10.29 -6.53 0.80
C LEU A 164 -10.68 -7.22 2.11
N ASP A 165 -11.42 -6.53 2.98
CA ASP A 165 -11.91 -7.03 4.27
C ASP A 165 -10.84 -7.60 5.22
N LEU A 166 -9.59 -7.16 5.06
CA LEU A 166 -8.50 -7.53 5.98
C LEU A 166 -8.86 -7.21 7.43
N SER A 167 -8.58 -8.17 8.31
CA SER A 167 -8.69 -8.05 9.76
C SER A 167 -7.88 -6.86 10.28
N VAL A 168 -8.26 -6.35 11.45
CA VAL A 168 -7.55 -5.24 12.11
C VAL A 168 -6.08 -5.57 12.30
N ASP A 169 -5.78 -6.77 12.78
CA ASP A 169 -4.43 -7.23 13.04
C ASP A 169 -3.60 -7.29 11.76
N THR A 170 -4.18 -7.78 10.66
CA THR A 170 -3.50 -7.81 9.37
C THR A 170 -3.29 -6.41 8.79
N ARG A 171 -4.26 -5.50 8.91
CA ARG A 171 -4.09 -4.09 8.50
C ARG A 171 -2.92 -3.45 9.22
N PHE A 172 -2.85 -3.56 10.55
CA PHE A 172 -1.73 -3.01 11.31
C PHE A 172 -0.41 -3.71 11.02
N ARG A 173 -0.39 -5.04 10.86
CA ARG A 173 0.83 -5.78 10.50
C ARG A 173 1.44 -5.26 9.19
N VAL A 174 0.61 -5.01 8.19
CA VAL A 174 1.03 -4.45 6.90
C VAL A 174 1.52 -3.01 7.06
N LEU A 175 0.73 -2.16 7.72
CA LEU A 175 1.03 -0.75 7.90
C LEU A 175 2.29 -0.53 8.75
N PHE A 176 2.53 -1.35 9.78
CA PHE A 176 3.73 -1.28 10.61
C PHE A 176 4.97 -1.70 9.83
N ARG A 177 4.93 -2.79 9.07
CA ARG A 177 6.06 -3.16 8.19
C ARG A 177 6.37 -2.11 7.13
N SER A 178 5.33 -1.49 6.59
CA SER A 178 5.45 -0.34 5.69
C SER A 178 6.13 0.84 6.39
N SER A 179 5.69 1.16 7.61
CA SER A 179 6.21 2.26 8.41
C SER A 179 7.66 2.02 8.86
N GLU A 180 8.04 0.79 9.22
CA GLU A 180 9.43 0.41 9.53
C GLU A 180 10.36 0.67 8.34
N LYS A 181 9.93 0.33 7.12
CA LYS A 181 10.68 0.65 5.90
C LYS A 181 10.84 2.16 5.74
N MET A 182 9.75 2.92 5.96
CA MET A 182 9.75 4.37 5.85
C MET A 182 10.66 5.02 6.90
N VAL A 183 10.56 4.62 8.17
CA VAL A 183 11.42 5.06 9.28
C VAL A 183 12.90 4.92 8.94
N LYS A 184 13.30 3.77 8.39
CA LYS A 184 14.68 3.52 7.97
C LYS A 184 15.13 4.46 6.84
N LEU A 185 14.27 4.70 5.85
CA LEU A 185 14.59 5.52 4.68
C LEU A 185 14.57 7.02 4.99
N LEU A 186 13.69 7.46 5.88
CA LEU A 186 13.66 8.81 6.45
C LEU A 186 14.84 9.08 7.40
N LYS A 187 15.60 8.03 7.77
CA LYS A 187 16.75 8.12 8.67
C LYS A 187 16.37 8.71 10.04
N CYS A 188 15.25 8.25 10.60
CA CYS A 188 14.85 8.64 11.96
C CYS A 188 15.91 8.18 12.97
N ALA A 189 16.33 9.09 13.84
CA ALA A 189 17.38 8.87 14.83
C ALA A 189 16.84 8.56 16.24
N ASN A 190 15.57 8.86 16.51
CA ASN A 190 14.88 8.41 17.70
C ASN A 190 14.45 6.94 17.58
N ALA A 191 14.28 6.27 18.72
CA ALA A 191 13.72 4.93 18.76
C ALA A 191 12.24 4.97 18.36
N ILE A 192 11.87 4.14 17.37
CA ILE A 192 10.51 3.99 16.85
C ILE A 192 10.29 2.49 16.73
N ASP A 193 9.50 1.92 17.65
CA ASP A 193 9.22 0.50 17.73
C ASP A 193 7.71 0.26 17.61
N PHE A 194 7.29 -0.41 16.55
CA PHE A 194 5.88 -0.75 16.37
C PHE A 194 5.55 -2.03 17.16
N PRO A 195 4.49 -2.05 17.98
CA PRO A 195 4.13 -3.22 18.76
C PRO A 195 3.55 -4.32 17.85
N ALA A 196 3.50 -5.55 18.38
CA ALA A 196 2.82 -6.64 17.73
C ALA A 196 1.29 -6.38 17.69
N PRO A 197 0.65 -6.35 16.50
CA PRO A 197 -0.77 -5.99 16.37
C PRO A 197 -1.71 -6.79 17.27
N GLU A 198 -1.47 -8.08 17.43
CA GLU A 198 -2.27 -8.99 18.25
C GLU A 198 -2.25 -8.66 19.76
N THR A 199 -1.29 -7.85 20.20
CA THR A 199 -1.17 -7.41 21.59
C THR A 199 -1.76 -6.03 21.84
N MET A 200 -2.10 -5.30 20.76
CA MET A 200 -2.65 -3.96 20.86
C MET A 200 -4.04 -4.00 21.49
N LYS A 201 -4.30 -3.05 22.39
CA LYS A 201 -5.61 -2.84 22.99
C LYS A 201 -6.10 -1.45 22.61
N PRO A 202 -7.30 -1.33 22.02
CA PRO A 202 -7.86 -0.02 21.78
C PRO A 202 -8.18 0.63 23.12
N PHE A 203 -8.23 1.95 23.14
CA PHE A 203 -8.75 2.67 24.27
C PHE A 203 -10.20 2.29 24.58
N PRO A 204 -10.66 2.47 25.84
CA PRO A 204 -12.05 2.26 26.20
C PRO A 204 -13.01 2.98 25.24
N MET A 205 -14.10 2.32 24.89
CA MET A 205 -15.16 2.93 24.11
C MET A 205 -15.84 4.02 24.94
N ASP A 206 -16.07 5.18 24.35
CA ASP A 206 -17.04 6.10 24.92
C ASP A 206 -18.41 5.44 24.88
N LYS A 207 -19.10 5.47 26.01
CA LYS A 207 -20.47 4.99 26.09
C LYS A 207 -21.34 6.20 25.83
N ASP A 208 -22.03 6.19 24.69
CA ASP A 208 -23.11 7.14 24.41
C ASP A 208 -24.07 7.25 25.62
#